data_AF-A0A4Q2LMG2-F1
#
_entry.id   AF-A0A4Q2LMG2-F1
#
_cell.length_a   1.000
_cell.length_b   1.000
_cell.length_c   1.000
_cell.angle_alpha   90.00
_cell.angle_beta   90.00
_cell.angle_gamma   90.00
#
_symmetry.space_group_name_H-M   'P 1'
#
loop_
_entity.id
_entity.type
_entity.pdbx_description
1 polymer ?
#
loop_
_entity_poly.entity_id
_entity_poly.type
_entity_poly.pdbx_seq_one_letter_code
_entity_poly.pdbx_strand_id
1 'polypeptide(L)' 'MTHSKEDGYVGQVQFNVEGHRDAYEITLQSKKGKDWSYGLHFLDRSGSEEEIFEVEEQLEEDDELFDLLVDAAKQALA' A
#
# COMPACT_ATOMS: atom_id res chain seq x y z
N MET A 1 0.10 10.33 -5.72
CA MET A 1 -1.19 9.66 -6.07
C MET A 1 -1.82 10.35 -7.29
N THR A 2 -2.70 9.65 -8.02
CA THR A 2 -3.47 10.19 -9.16
C THR A 2 -4.97 10.09 -8.88
N HIS A 3 -5.77 11.02 -9.40
CA HIS A 3 -7.23 10.98 -9.28
C HIS A 3 -7.90 11.11 -10.65
N SER A 4 -8.71 10.11 -11.01
CA SER A 4 -9.45 10.01 -12.26
C SER A 4 -10.93 9.78 -12.01
N LYS A 5 -11.81 10.28 -12.89
CA LYS A 5 -13.26 10.07 -12.78
C LYS A 5 -13.69 8.60 -12.93
N GLU A 6 -12.91 7.82 -13.66
CA GLU A 6 -13.19 6.41 -13.96
C GLU A 6 -12.63 5.49 -12.86
N ASP A 7 -11.40 5.74 -12.42
CA ASP A 7 -10.68 4.89 -11.47
C ASP A 7 -10.76 5.36 -10.00
N GLY A 8 -11.12 6.62 -9.77
CA GLY A 8 -11.07 7.26 -8.46
C GLY A 8 -9.66 7.71 -8.10
N TYR A 9 -9.32 7.59 -6.82
CA TYR A 9 -7.98 7.82 -6.27
C TYR A 9 -7.14 6.55 -6.44
N VAL A 10 -5.95 6.67 -7.03
CA VAL A 10 -4.98 5.57 -7.17
C VAL A 10 -3.62 6.08 -6.77
N GLY A 11 -3.07 5.56 -5.68
CA GLY A 11 -1.76 5.89 -5.13
C GLY A 11 -0.87 4.67 -5.06
N GLN A 12 0.44 4.88 -5.14
CA GLN A 12 1.45 3.84 -4.93
C GLN A 12 2.42 4.34 -3.88
N VAL A 13 2.74 3.48 -2.92
CA VAL A 13 3.72 3.76 -1.87
C VAL A 13 4.73 2.64 -1.85
N GLN A 14 6.01 3.00 -1.86
CA GLN A 14 7.11 2.06 -1.75
C GLN A 14 7.68 2.18 -0.34
N PHE A 15 7.83 1.06 0.35
CA PHE A 15 8.33 1.03 1.72
C PHE A 15 9.14 -0.24 1.99
N ASN A 16 9.94 -0.20 3.05
CA ASN A 16 10.71 -1.34 3.54
C ASN A 16 10.24 -1.68 4.95
N VAL A 17 10.10 -2.97 5.24
CA VAL A 17 9.76 -3.48 6.57
C VAL A 17 11.05 -3.86 7.27
N GLU A 18 11.22 -3.41 8.52
CA GLU A 18 12.42 -3.74 9.30
C GLU A 18 12.53 -5.26 9.48
N GLY A 19 13.70 -5.82 9.13
CA GLY A 19 13.94 -7.27 9.17
C GLY A 19 13.67 -8.00 7.85
N HIS A 20 12.91 -7.39 6.93
CA HIS A 20 12.65 -7.95 5.61
C HIS A 20 13.76 -7.54 4.65
N ARG A 21 14.12 -8.44 3.72
CA ARG A 21 15.22 -8.18 2.79
C ARG A 21 14.82 -7.31 1.61
N ASP A 22 13.55 -7.37 1.24
CA ASP A 22 13.03 -6.83 -0.01
C ASP A 22 12.12 -5.64 0.25
N ALA A 23 12.05 -4.72 -0.72
CA ALA A 23 11.15 -3.59 -0.68
C ALA A 23 9.75 -4.01 -1.16
N TYR A 24 8.73 -3.36 -0.61
CA TYR A 24 7.33 -3.57 -0.93
C TYR A 24 6.78 -2.35 -1.66
N GLU A 25 5.85 -2.62 -2.56
CA GLU A 25 4.99 -1.61 -3.16
C GLU A 25 3.54 -1.94 -2.82
N ILE A 26 2.87 -0.99 -2.17
CA ILE A 26 1.42 -1.02 -1.98
C ILE A 26 0.75 -0.06 -2.94
N THR A 27 -0.18 -0.58 -3.73
CA THR A 27 -1.07 0.21 -4.57
C THR A 27 -2.39 0.38 -3.85
N LEU A 28 -2.77 1.62 -3.58
CA LEU A 28 -4.00 2.00 -2.88
C LEU A 28 -4.98 2.61 -3.86
N GLN A 29 -6.17 2.02 -3.98
CA GLN A 29 -7.22 2.47 -4.87
C GLN A 29 -8.52 2.76 -4.11
N SER A 30 -9.17 3.88 -4.40
CA SER A 30 -10.50 4.17 -3.89
C SER A 30 -11.35 4.98 -4.88
N LYS A 31 -12.55 4.47 -5.20
CA LYS A 31 -13.50 5.21 -6.07
C LYS A 31 -14.08 6.47 -5.44
N LYS A 32 -14.19 6.52 -4.11
CA LYS A 32 -14.87 7.61 -3.38
C LYS A 32 -14.02 8.23 -2.26
N GLY A 33 -12.80 7.74 -2.05
CA GLY A 33 -11.92 8.15 -0.95
C GLY A 33 -12.37 7.69 0.43
N LYS A 34 -13.36 6.79 0.51
CA LYS A 34 -13.91 6.24 1.77
C LYS A 34 -13.67 4.74 1.93
N ASP A 35 -13.62 4.01 0.82
CA ASP A 35 -13.44 2.57 0.79
C ASP A 35 -12.20 2.32 -0.06
N TRP A 36 -11.14 1.84 0.58
CA TRP A 36 -9.83 1.68 -0.05
C TRP A 36 -9.58 0.20 -0.27
N SER A 37 -9.34 -0.17 -1.51
CA SER A 37 -8.74 -1.45 -1.87
C SER A 37 -7.24 -1.26 -1.96
N TYR A 38 -6.48 -2.27 -1.57
CA TYR A 38 -5.03 -2.26 -1.74
C TYR A 38 -4.55 -3.49 -2.49
N GLY A 39 -3.40 -3.36 -3.13
CA GLY A 39 -2.64 -4.47 -3.70
C GLY A 39 -1.20 -4.36 -3.23
N LEU A 40 -0.71 -5.39 -2.55
CA LEU A 40 0.66 -5.46 -2.05
C LEU A 40 1.51 -6.34 -2.97
N HIS A 41 2.69 -5.85 -3.35
CA HIS A 41 3.63 -6.58 -4.18
C HIS A 41 5.07 -6.32 -3.74
N PHE A 42 5.97 -7.24 -4.08
CA PHE A 42 7.40 -6.98 -3.96
C PHE A 42 7.88 -6.07 -5.08
N LEU A 43 8.67 -5.06 -4.75
CA LEU A 43 9.07 -4.01 -5.69
C LEU A 43 10.10 -4.47 -6.73
N ASP A 44 11.11 -5.24 -6.32
CA ASP A 44 12.28 -5.57 -7.18
C ASP A 44 12.35 -7.07 -7.54
N ARG A 45 11.93 -7.94 -6.63
CA ARG A 45 12.13 -9.39 -6.74
C ARG A 45 11.03 -10.15 -6.01
N SER A 46 10.72 -11.36 -6.47
CA SER A 46 9.82 -12.28 -5.77
C SER A 46 10.42 -12.60 -4.40
N GLY A 47 9.88 -11.99 -3.34
CA GLY A 47 10.25 -12.31 -1.97
C GLY A 47 9.52 -13.55 -1.47
N SER A 48 9.66 -13.84 -0.17
CA SER A 48 9.07 -15.03 0.44
C SER A 48 7.57 -14.83 0.63
N GLU A 49 6.75 -15.83 0.29
CA GLU A 49 5.30 -15.78 0.52
C GLU A 49 4.95 -15.55 2.00
N GLU A 50 5.80 -16.00 2.92
CA GLU A 50 5.68 -15.74 4.36
C GLU A 50 5.81 -14.25 4.67
N GLU A 51 6.81 -13.58 4.11
CA GLU A 51 7.08 -12.15 4.36
C GLU A 51 5.96 -11.25 3.83
N ILE A 52 5.35 -11.58 2.67
CA ILE A 52 4.22 -10.78 2.17
C ILE A 52 2.96 -11.01 3.01
N PHE A 53 2.72 -12.25 3.45
CA PHE A 53 1.58 -12.59 4.30
C PHE A 53 1.67 -11.90 5.67
N GLU A 54 2.86 -11.81 6.27
CA GLU A 54 3.08 -11.07 7.52
C GLU A 54 2.76 -9.56 7.37
N VAL A 55 3.04 -8.98 6.20
CA VAL A 55 2.71 -7.58 5.92
C VAL A 55 1.22 -7.42 5.64
N GLU A 56 0.60 -8.34 4.90
CA GLU A 56 -0.86 -8.32 4.69
C GLU A 56 -1.61 -8.43 6.03
N GLU A 57 -1.23 -9.37 6.90
CA GLU A 57 -1.82 -9.52 8.23
C GLU A 57 -1.67 -8.25 9.07
N GLN A 58 -0.48 -7.64 9.09
CA GLN A 58 -0.28 -6.35 9.77
C GLN A 58 -1.15 -5.23 9.20
N LEU A 59 -1.34 -5.16 7.88
CA LEU A 59 -2.20 -4.14 7.27
C LEU A 59 -3.69 -4.35 7.59
N GLU A 60 -4.11 -5.60 7.81
CA GLU A 60 -5.48 -5.94 8.22
C GLU A 60 -5.72 -5.73 9.72
N GLU A 61 -4.72 -6.00 10.57
CA GLU A 61 -4.84 -5.85 12.02
C GLU A 61 -4.56 -4.42 12.51
N ASP A 62 -3.69 -3.68 11.82
CA ASP A 62 -3.23 -2.35 12.22
C ASP A 62 -3.80 -1.25 11.28
N ASP A 63 -4.98 -0.77 11.64
CA ASP A 63 -5.69 0.30 10.91
C ASP A 63 -4.87 1.62 10.87
N GLU A 64 -4.03 1.86 11.87
CA GLU A 64 -3.16 3.05 11.92
C GLU A 64 -2.03 2.95 10.88
N LEU A 65 -1.42 1.77 10.71
CA LEU A 65 -0.45 1.51 9.65
C LEU A 65 -1.08 1.69 8.27
N PHE A 66 -2.29 1.17 8.08
CA PHE A 66 -3.01 1.33 6.81
C PHE A 66 -3.31 2.80 6.52
N ASP A 67 -3.83 3.55 7.49
CA ASP A 67 -4.14 4.98 7.33
C ASP A 67 -2.87 5.80 7.06
N LEU A 68 -1.74 5.45 7.69
CA LEU A 68 -0.43 6.04 7.43
C LEU A 68 0.00 5.88 5.96
N LEU A 69 -0.19 4.70 5.38
CA LEU A 69 0.14 4.43 3.97
C LEU A 69 -0.79 5.19 3.03
N VAL A 70 -2.09 5.28 3.36
CA VAL A 70 -3.06 6.09 2.63
C VAL A 70 -2.70 7.57 2.69
N ASP A 71 -2.28 8.06 3.85
CA ASP A 71 -1.85 9.45 4.00
C ASP A 71 -0.54 9.71 3.24
N ALA A 72 0.43 8.81 3.29
CA ALA A 72 1.65 8.90 2.49
C ALA A 72 1.35 8.95 0.99
N ALA A 73 0.42 8.12 0.50
CA ALA A 73 -0.04 8.15 -0.88
C ALA A 73 -0.68 9.50 -1.25
N LYS A 74 -1.50 10.06 -0.33
CA LYS A 74 -2.13 11.37 -0.47
C LYS A 74 -1.11 12.51 -0.48
N GLN A 75 -0.12 12.47 0.40
CA GLN A 75 0.95 13.48 0.46
C GLN A 75 1.80 13.47 -0.81
N ALA A 76 2.03 12.31 -1.42
CA ALA A 76 2.69 12.20 -2.73
C ALA A 76 1.85 12.77 -3.90
N LEU A 77 0.64 13.30 -3.64
CA LEU A 77 -0.16 14.05 -4.62
C LEU A 77 0.13 15.57 -4.58
N ALA A 78 0.88 16.06 -3.59
CA ALA A 78 1.16 17.48 -3.35
C ALA A 78 2.16 18.12 -4.33
#